data_AF-A0A1F3KSC0-F1
#
_entry.id   AF-A0A1F3KSC0-F1
#
_cell.length_a   1.000
_cell.length_b   1.000
_cell.length_c   1.000
_cell.angle_alpha   90.00
_cell.angle_beta   90.00
_cell.angle_gamma   90.00
#
_symmetry.space_group_name_H-M   'P 1'
#
loop_
_entity.id
_entity.type
_entity.pdbx_description
1 polymer ?
#
loop_
_entity_poly.entity_id
_entity_poly.type
_entity_poly.pdbx_seq_one_letter_code
_entity_poly.pdbx_strand_id
1 'polypeptide(L)'
;MHSRSIYQAVDFSVYTETVKGAYNPVSSSATNYKSPIQLVRLANSRVVCSAPTKEEASKSIENIDLTIFGYNHAKDIDVKYVVSSTSKLHQVLIQPKIIYPLLEYIKIPAPPDAKCKLYFDFFSDEFERMKIRSENIMKHVPSVKKVYAYACRNLQLARKLYHDSRFLFHSMRSNPAGRVSESDIYIIYILNLFIIRAIVYYTKFFQPYLKETPESEQALRDSFNQEIPRALKYPFLYQQEQEPYKTRYNFGEKKIVHDVVSPYTNKLNEEIAKIPVQDLWDLVNLYNIRGCLQITENTNVLAGEVFRMTNEPRESGSPLVICDNPKVSKVFSYFSTDQYGNPVNENTFNSYLKPSNTIKRPGISPFSKDPKKEKGEDE
;
A
#
# COMPACT_ATOMS: atom_id res chain seq x y z
N MET A 1 -6.34 -20.91 40.66
CA MET A 1 -7.09 -21.41 39.49
C MET A 1 -6.51 -20.77 38.23
N HIS A 2 -5.92 -21.59 37.36
CA HIS A 2 -5.57 -21.34 35.96
C HIS A 2 -4.50 -20.28 35.66
N SER A 3 -3.22 -20.62 35.91
CA SER A 3 -2.25 -20.40 34.83
C SER A 3 -2.75 -21.28 33.68
N ARG A 4 -3.42 -20.71 32.67
CA ARG A 4 -3.42 -21.35 31.35
C ARG A 4 -1.96 -21.67 31.11
N SER A 5 -1.64 -22.95 31.01
CA SER A 5 -0.25 -23.35 30.92
C SER A 5 0.35 -22.61 29.73
N ILE A 6 1.48 -21.94 29.88
CA ILE A 6 2.00 -20.98 28.89
C ILE A 6 2.01 -21.59 27.47
N TYR A 7 2.26 -22.89 27.35
CA TYR A 7 2.21 -23.69 26.11
C TYR A 7 0.81 -23.88 25.47
N GLN A 8 -0.27 -23.39 26.07
CA GLN A 8 -1.62 -23.37 25.51
C GLN A 8 -1.98 -22.01 24.89
N ALA A 9 -1.10 -21.02 25.00
CA ALA A 9 -1.31 -19.71 24.40
C ALA A 9 -1.45 -19.82 22.87
N VAL A 10 -2.27 -18.92 22.32
CA VAL A 10 -2.46 -18.75 20.88
C VAL A 10 -1.89 -17.40 20.50
N ASP A 11 -0.77 -17.44 19.82
CA ASP A 11 0.04 -16.25 19.56
C ASP A 11 -0.51 -15.39 18.43
N PHE A 12 -1.33 -15.99 17.56
CA PHE A 12 -1.92 -15.32 16.40
C PHE A 12 -3.31 -14.72 16.67
N SER A 13 -3.67 -14.54 17.95
CA SER A 13 -5.02 -14.11 18.31
C SER A 13 -5.35 -12.72 17.76
N VAL A 14 -4.43 -11.76 17.82
CA VAL A 14 -4.68 -10.41 17.30
C VAL A 14 -4.93 -10.41 15.79
N TYR A 15 -4.07 -11.07 15.00
CA TYR A 15 -4.25 -11.21 13.56
C TYR A 15 -5.55 -11.96 13.22
N THR A 16 -5.88 -13.00 13.98
CA THR A 16 -7.12 -13.77 13.82
C THR A 16 -8.34 -12.88 14.03
N GLU A 17 -8.35 -12.08 15.09
CA GLU A 17 -9.45 -11.17 15.39
C GLU A 17 -9.53 -10.00 14.39
N THR A 18 -8.42 -9.57 13.79
CA THR A 18 -8.45 -8.65 12.63
C THR A 18 -9.14 -9.28 11.43
N VAL A 19 -8.79 -10.51 11.05
CA VAL A 19 -9.42 -11.21 9.89
C VAL A 19 -10.91 -11.45 10.13
N LYS A 20 -11.32 -11.76 11.38
CA LYS A 20 -12.73 -11.88 11.75
C LYS A 20 -13.49 -10.56 11.83
N GLY A 21 -12.79 -9.44 11.72
CA GLY A 21 -13.38 -8.10 11.74
C GLY A 21 -13.60 -7.49 13.14
N ALA A 22 -13.03 -8.05 14.21
CA ALA A 22 -13.07 -7.42 15.53
C ALA A 22 -12.27 -6.11 15.55
N TYR A 23 -11.20 -6.04 14.75
CA TYR A 23 -10.41 -4.84 14.50
C TYR A 23 -10.55 -4.40 13.04
N ASN A 24 -11.75 -4.54 12.45
CA ASN A 24 -11.94 -4.42 11.00
C ASN A 24 -11.54 -3.03 10.48
N PRO A 25 -10.59 -2.94 9.54
CA PRO A 25 -10.29 -1.67 8.88
C PRO A 25 -11.46 -1.15 8.02
N VAL A 26 -12.33 -2.04 7.51
CA VAL A 26 -13.37 -1.74 6.50
C VAL A 26 -14.64 -1.10 7.06
N SER A 27 -14.93 -1.22 8.37
CA SER A 27 -16.21 -0.76 8.91
C SER A 27 -16.29 0.77 9.00
N SER A 28 -17.29 1.36 8.34
CA SER A 28 -17.58 2.80 8.34
C SER A 28 -18.03 3.37 9.69
N SER A 29 -18.36 2.51 10.66
CA SER A 29 -18.88 2.94 11.96
C SER A 29 -17.84 3.07 13.08
N ALA A 30 -16.57 2.67 12.89
CA ALA A 30 -15.74 2.34 14.06
C ALA A 30 -14.22 2.55 14.04
N THR A 31 -13.57 3.23 13.08
CA THR A 31 -12.16 3.65 13.31
C THR A 31 -12.08 4.94 14.13
N ASN A 32 -12.59 4.90 15.36
CA ASN A 32 -12.39 5.94 16.38
C ASN A 32 -11.01 5.86 17.05
N TYR A 33 -10.12 4.98 16.58
CA TYR A 33 -8.78 4.84 17.14
C TYR A 33 -7.97 6.08 16.78
N LYS A 34 -7.77 6.96 17.76
CA LYS A 34 -7.01 8.20 17.60
C LYS A 34 -5.50 7.94 17.55
N SER A 35 -5.06 6.75 17.98
CA SER A 35 -3.65 6.40 18.00
C SER A 35 -3.41 4.88 17.94
N PRO A 36 -2.23 4.45 17.45
CA PRO A 36 -1.86 3.03 17.42
C PRO A 36 -1.84 2.39 18.81
N ILE A 37 -1.45 3.14 19.85
CA ILE A 37 -1.38 2.63 21.23
C ILE A 37 -2.78 2.28 21.78
N GLN A 38 -3.84 2.97 21.34
CA GLN A 38 -5.20 2.62 21.75
C GLN A 38 -5.61 1.26 21.19
N LEU A 39 -5.29 1.01 19.92
CA LEU A 39 -5.59 -0.27 19.26
C LEU A 39 -4.77 -1.41 19.85
N VAL A 40 -3.46 -1.19 20.06
CA VAL A 40 -2.57 -2.13 20.75
C VAL A 40 -3.10 -2.44 22.15
N ARG A 41 -3.49 -1.44 22.94
CA ARG A 41 -4.09 -1.65 24.26
C ARG A 41 -5.36 -2.46 24.18
N LEU A 42 -6.27 -2.14 23.26
CA LEU A 42 -7.51 -2.88 23.09
C LEU A 42 -7.25 -4.35 22.78
N ALA A 43 -6.32 -4.64 21.88
CA ALA A 43 -6.05 -6.00 21.42
C ALA A 43 -5.24 -6.85 22.40
N ASN A 44 -4.31 -6.24 23.11
CA ASN A 44 -3.36 -6.92 24.00
C ASN A 44 -3.69 -6.76 25.50
N SER A 45 -4.85 -6.20 25.84
CA SER A 45 -5.35 -6.22 27.21
C SER A 45 -5.78 -7.62 27.63
N ARG A 46 -5.31 -8.10 28.79
CA ARG A 46 -5.63 -9.43 29.29
C ARG A 46 -5.95 -9.40 30.78
N VAL A 47 -6.99 -10.13 31.17
CA VAL A 47 -7.22 -10.46 32.58
C VAL A 47 -6.31 -11.63 32.94
N VAL A 48 -5.45 -11.43 33.93
CA VAL A 48 -4.43 -12.41 34.32
C VAL A 48 -4.77 -13.16 35.61
N CYS A 49 -5.49 -12.51 36.52
CA CYS A 49 -6.06 -13.17 37.69
C CYS A 49 -7.42 -12.58 38.04
N SER A 50 -8.23 -13.37 38.75
CA SER A 50 -9.53 -12.98 39.29
C SER A 50 -9.63 -13.49 40.72
N ALA A 51 -10.06 -12.65 41.66
CA ALA A 51 -10.19 -12.99 43.06
C ALA A 51 -11.41 -12.31 43.72
N PRO A 52 -11.95 -12.85 44.82
CA PRO A 52 -13.02 -12.23 45.61
C PRO A 52 -12.72 -10.81 46.09
N THR A 53 -11.47 -10.51 46.43
CA THR A 53 -11.05 -9.20 46.95
C THR A 53 -9.90 -8.60 46.13
N LYS A 54 -9.72 -7.28 46.20
CA LYS A 54 -8.61 -6.60 45.53
C LYS A 54 -7.27 -7.06 46.11
N GLU A 55 -7.19 -7.28 47.42
CA GLU A 55 -6.00 -7.67 48.15
C GLU A 55 -5.53 -9.08 47.75
N GLU A 56 -6.46 -10.03 47.60
CA GLU A 56 -6.15 -11.36 47.08
C GLU A 56 -5.69 -11.33 45.63
N ALA A 57 -6.28 -10.47 44.81
CA ALA A 57 -5.86 -10.27 43.43
C ALA A 57 -4.44 -9.69 43.36
N SER A 58 -4.12 -8.71 44.21
CA SER A 58 -2.78 -8.11 44.35
C SER A 58 -1.73 -9.13 44.79
N LYS A 59 -2.01 -9.93 45.82
CA LYS A 59 -1.08 -10.99 46.27
C LYS A 59 -0.86 -12.06 45.20
N SER A 60 -1.90 -12.36 44.42
CA SER A 60 -1.82 -13.35 43.35
C SER A 60 -0.90 -12.87 42.22
N ILE A 61 -0.95 -11.58 41.87
CA ILE A 61 -0.16 -11.03 40.75
C ILE A 61 1.34 -10.92 41.07
N GLU A 62 1.70 -10.70 42.33
CA GLU A 62 3.11 -10.59 42.78
C GLU A 62 3.95 -11.84 42.45
N ASN A 63 3.28 -13.00 42.33
CA ASN A 63 3.91 -14.28 42.06
C ASN A 63 3.88 -14.69 40.58
N ILE A 64 3.36 -13.83 39.69
CA ILE A 64 3.21 -14.13 38.26
C ILE A 64 4.20 -13.29 37.48
N ASP A 65 5.07 -13.96 36.71
CA ASP A 65 5.85 -13.27 35.69
C ASP A 65 4.94 -12.80 34.55
N LEU A 66 4.75 -11.50 34.43
CA LEU A 66 3.88 -10.90 33.42
C LEU A 66 4.54 -10.75 32.05
N THR A 67 5.86 -10.94 31.96
CA THR A 67 6.58 -10.88 30.67
C THR A 67 6.16 -11.99 29.73
N ILE A 68 5.67 -13.12 30.28
CA ILE A 68 5.13 -14.27 29.54
C ILE A 68 3.99 -13.91 28.56
N PHE A 69 3.33 -12.76 28.76
CA PHE A 69 2.26 -12.27 27.90
C PHE A 69 2.75 -11.47 26.68
N GLY A 70 4.06 -11.44 26.43
CA GLY A 70 4.67 -10.74 25.29
C GLY A 70 5.14 -9.34 25.66
N TYR A 71 5.84 -9.21 26.79
CA TYR A 71 6.48 -7.95 27.20
C TYR A 71 7.96 -8.18 27.49
N ASN A 72 8.84 -7.28 27.05
CA ASN A 72 10.27 -7.35 27.33
C ASN A 72 10.54 -7.09 28.81
N HIS A 73 9.84 -6.11 29.40
CA HIS A 73 10.03 -5.74 30.79
C HIS A 73 8.71 -5.50 31.51
N ALA A 74 8.68 -5.73 32.83
CA ALA A 74 7.51 -5.43 33.67
C ALA A 74 7.12 -3.94 33.63
N LYS A 75 8.10 -3.03 33.42
CA LYS A 75 7.84 -1.58 33.28
C LYS A 75 7.00 -1.22 32.04
N ASP A 76 6.95 -2.11 31.05
CA ASP A 76 6.20 -1.93 29.80
C ASP A 76 4.70 -2.24 29.98
N ILE A 77 4.30 -2.65 31.19
CA ILE A 77 2.98 -3.14 31.54
C ILE A 77 2.27 -2.13 32.46
N ASP A 78 1.04 -1.80 32.12
CA ASP A 78 0.09 -1.09 32.98
C ASP A 78 -0.82 -2.12 33.66
N VAL A 79 -0.92 -2.05 34.98
CA VAL A 79 -1.69 -3.01 35.79
C VAL A 79 -2.87 -2.28 36.41
N LYS A 80 -4.08 -2.72 36.06
CA LYS A 80 -5.34 -2.15 36.55
C LYS A 80 -6.13 -3.18 37.33
N TYR A 81 -6.77 -2.72 38.40
CA TYR A 81 -7.71 -3.52 39.18
C TYR A 81 -9.11 -3.09 38.80
N VAL A 82 -9.87 -4.00 38.20
CA VAL A 82 -11.25 -3.76 37.75
C VAL A 82 -12.18 -4.77 38.40
N VAL A 83 -13.45 -4.42 38.62
CA VAL A 83 -14.46 -5.37 39.10
C VAL A 83 -15.25 -5.85 37.90
N SER A 84 -15.30 -7.17 37.68
CA SER A 84 -16.11 -7.74 36.60
C SER A 84 -17.59 -7.55 36.91
N SER A 85 -18.33 -6.94 35.99
CA SER A 85 -19.79 -6.82 36.12
C SER A 85 -20.50 -8.18 36.14
N THR A 86 -19.95 -9.18 35.45
CA THR A 86 -20.54 -10.51 35.31
C THR A 86 -20.25 -11.40 36.51
N SER A 87 -18.99 -11.51 36.94
CA SER A 87 -18.62 -12.42 38.02
C SER A 87 -18.59 -11.77 39.40
N LYS A 88 -18.69 -10.43 39.48
CA LYS A 88 -18.50 -9.63 40.71
C LYS A 88 -17.15 -9.88 41.40
N LEU A 89 -16.17 -10.43 40.67
CA LEU A 89 -14.81 -10.64 41.17
C LEU A 89 -13.91 -9.46 40.80
N HIS A 90 -12.91 -9.20 41.63
CA HIS A 90 -11.81 -8.30 41.32
C HIS A 90 -10.88 -8.98 40.32
N GLN A 91 -10.59 -8.30 39.22
CA GLN A 91 -9.75 -8.76 38.13
C GLN A 91 -8.52 -7.87 38.01
N VAL A 92 -7.37 -8.50 37.78
CA VAL A 92 -6.16 -7.79 37.38
C VAL A 92 -6.09 -7.79 35.86
N LEU A 93 -6.24 -6.60 35.28
CA LEU A 93 -6.14 -6.33 33.86
C LEU A 93 -4.75 -5.77 33.57
N ILE A 94 -3.97 -6.47 32.75
CA ILE A 94 -2.71 -5.95 32.22
C ILE A 94 -2.94 -5.32 30.85
N GLN A 95 -2.26 -4.22 30.57
CA GLN A 95 -2.33 -3.51 29.28
C GLN A 95 -0.94 -3.01 28.86
N PRO A 96 -0.63 -2.94 27.56
CA PRO A 96 0.60 -2.32 27.07
C PRO A 96 0.73 -0.82 27.37
N LYS A 97 1.90 -0.40 27.85
CA LYS A 97 2.28 1.02 27.96
C LYS A 97 2.92 1.56 26.68
N ILE A 98 3.66 0.71 25.98
CA ILE A 98 4.46 1.07 24.80
C ILE A 98 4.12 0.18 23.61
N ILE A 99 4.55 0.64 22.44
CA ILE A 99 4.53 -0.09 21.16
C ILE A 99 5.95 -0.54 20.89
N TYR A 100 6.16 -1.82 20.59
CA TYR A 100 7.47 -2.30 20.17
C TYR A 100 7.71 -1.94 18.69
N PRO A 101 8.83 -1.26 18.38
CA PRO A 101 9.17 -0.99 17.00
C PRO A 101 9.55 -2.31 16.30
N LEU A 102 9.19 -2.43 15.03
CA LEU A 102 9.65 -3.54 14.20
C LEU A 102 11.18 -3.50 14.09
N LEU A 103 11.86 -4.52 14.62
CA LEU A 103 13.33 -4.58 14.63
C LEU A 103 13.88 -5.21 13.35
N GLU A 104 13.07 -6.02 12.68
CA GLU A 104 13.47 -6.72 11.46
C GLU A 104 13.17 -5.90 10.20
N TYR A 105 14.08 -5.96 9.24
CA TYR A 105 13.79 -5.44 7.91
C TYR A 105 12.77 -6.35 7.21
N ILE A 106 11.59 -5.81 6.95
CA ILE A 106 10.58 -6.42 6.08
C ILE A 106 10.38 -5.52 4.88
N LYS A 107 10.56 -6.07 3.68
CA LYS A 107 10.26 -5.37 2.43
C LYS A 107 8.74 -5.22 2.31
N ILE A 108 8.24 -4.07 2.76
CA ILE A 108 6.83 -3.67 2.74
C ILE A 108 6.76 -2.29 2.08
N PRO A 109 5.73 -2.03 1.27
CA PRO A 109 5.37 -0.67 0.83
C PRO A 109 5.34 0.35 1.97
N ALA A 110 5.59 1.62 1.67
CA ALA A 110 5.32 2.68 2.63
C ALA A 110 3.79 2.82 2.81
N PRO A 111 3.30 3.05 4.05
CA PRO A 111 1.88 3.31 4.27
C PRO A 111 1.43 4.57 3.54
N PRO A 112 0.36 4.51 2.71
CA PRO A 112 -0.09 5.65 1.91
C PRO A 112 -0.78 6.74 2.74
N ASP A 113 -1.32 6.40 3.91
CA ASP A 113 -2.06 7.32 4.77
C ASP A 113 -1.91 6.98 6.27
N ALA A 114 -2.47 7.84 7.12
CA ALA A 114 -2.42 7.70 8.57
C ALA A 114 -3.13 6.44 9.09
N LYS A 115 -4.19 5.98 8.42
CA LYS A 115 -4.92 4.76 8.79
C LYS A 115 -4.04 3.55 8.53
N CYS A 116 -3.42 3.48 7.36
CA CYS A 116 -2.47 2.45 6.98
C CYS A 116 -1.26 2.43 7.90
N LYS A 117 -0.74 3.61 8.28
CA LYS A 117 0.36 3.74 9.24
C LYS A 117 -0.03 3.20 10.61
N LEU A 118 -1.24 3.51 11.09
CA LEU A 118 -1.75 3.00 12.37
C LEU A 118 -1.78 1.47 12.40
N TYR A 119 -2.31 0.83 11.35
CA TYR A 119 -2.36 -0.63 11.27
C TYR A 119 -0.99 -1.26 11.05
N PHE A 120 -0.08 -0.59 10.31
CA PHE A 120 1.30 -1.03 10.19
C PHE A 120 2.00 -1.09 11.55
N ASP A 121 1.88 -0.03 12.36
CA ASP A 121 2.47 0.02 13.70
C ASP A 121 1.82 -1.02 14.62
N PHE A 122 0.51 -1.23 14.50
CA PHE A 122 -0.23 -2.25 15.24
C PHE A 122 0.23 -3.68 14.93
N PHE A 123 0.36 -4.04 13.65
CA PHE A 123 0.82 -5.38 13.28
C PHE A 123 2.30 -5.62 13.57
N SER A 124 3.11 -4.56 13.48
CA SER A 124 4.51 -4.57 13.88
C SER A 124 4.67 -4.89 15.37
N ASP A 125 3.93 -4.21 16.24
CA ASP A 125 3.93 -4.46 17.69
C ASP A 125 3.57 -5.92 17.98
N GLU A 126 2.50 -6.43 17.37
CA GLU A 126 2.06 -7.81 17.61
C GLU A 126 3.11 -8.83 17.16
N PHE A 127 3.80 -8.58 16.05
CA PHE A 127 4.87 -9.45 15.57
C PHE A 127 6.01 -9.53 16.59
N GLU A 128 6.42 -8.40 17.16
CA GLU A 128 7.45 -8.37 18.21
C GLU A 128 6.97 -9.07 19.49
N ARG A 129 5.72 -8.87 19.92
CA ARG A 129 5.16 -9.57 21.10
C ARG A 129 5.12 -11.08 20.93
N MET A 130 4.78 -11.53 19.72
CA MET A 130 4.79 -12.95 19.35
C MET A 130 6.20 -13.56 19.50
N LYS A 131 7.25 -12.84 19.08
CA LYS A 131 8.64 -13.28 19.28
C LYS A 131 8.98 -13.40 20.76
N ILE A 132 8.62 -12.40 21.57
CA ILE A 132 8.84 -12.41 23.02
C ILE A 132 8.14 -13.61 23.68
N ARG A 133 6.87 -13.89 23.31
CA ARG A 133 6.13 -15.06 23.80
C ARG A 133 6.83 -16.37 23.43
N SER A 134 7.32 -16.48 22.20
CA SER A 134 8.06 -17.66 21.72
C SER A 134 9.37 -17.88 22.50
N GLU A 135 10.11 -16.82 22.79
CA GLU A 135 11.30 -16.90 23.66
C GLU A 135 10.96 -17.35 25.08
N ASN A 136 9.86 -16.86 25.64
CA ASN A 136 9.43 -17.25 26.99
C ASN A 136 8.99 -18.72 27.05
N ILE A 137 8.43 -19.26 25.98
CA ILE A 137 8.20 -20.71 25.87
C ILE A 137 9.51 -21.49 25.98
N MET A 138 10.54 -21.05 25.25
CA MET A 138 11.86 -21.69 25.27
C MET A 138 12.55 -21.61 26.64
N LYS A 139 12.41 -20.48 27.33
CA LYS A 139 13.01 -20.25 28.65
C LYS A 139 12.31 -21.02 29.77
N HIS A 140 10.97 -21.09 29.74
CA HIS A 140 10.19 -21.53 30.90
C HIS A 140 9.49 -22.88 30.74
N VAL A 141 9.45 -23.48 29.54
CA VAL A 141 8.83 -24.78 29.33
C VAL A 141 9.91 -25.86 29.26
N PRO A 142 10.14 -26.63 30.34
CA PRO A 142 11.24 -27.61 30.39
C PRO A 142 10.98 -28.85 29.52
N SER A 143 9.73 -29.10 29.12
CA SER A 143 9.37 -30.30 28.37
C SER A 143 9.44 -30.05 26.87
N VAL A 144 10.40 -30.71 26.21
CA VAL A 144 10.53 -30.75 24.75
C VAL A 144 9.20 -31.11 24.06
N LYS A 145 8.46 -32.09 24.60
CA LYS A 145 7.15 -32.49 24.09
C LYS A 145 6.12 -31.36 24.14
N LYS A 146 6.15 -30.52 25.19
CA LYS A 146 5.25 -29.37 25.33
C LYS A 146 5.64 -28.23 24.39
N VAL A 147 6.94 -27.98 24.22
CA VAL A 147 7.47 -27.00 23.24
C VAL A 147 7.06 -27.41 21.83
N TYR A 148 7.25 -28.68 21.46
CA TYR A 148 6.78 -29.23 20.18
C TYR A 148 5.28 -29.04 19.98
N ALA A 149 4.45 -29.42 20.97
CA ALA A 149 3.01 -29.29 20.87
C ALA A 149 2.57 -27.82 20.70
N TYR A 150 3.21 -26.89 21.41
CA TYR A 150 2.97 -25.46 21.26
C TYR A 150 3.35 -24.96 19.86
N ALA A 151 4.54 -25.31 19.37
CA ALA A 151 5.05 -24.89 18.08
C ALA A 151 4.18 -25.42 16.93
N CYS A 152 3.87 -26.72 16.92
CA CYS A 152 3.00 -27.33 15.91
C CYS A 152 1.61 -26.69 15.89
N ARG A 153 0.99 -26.49 17.06
CA ARG A 153 -0.34 -25.88 17.15
C ARG A 153 -0.35 -24.46 16.59
N ASN A 154 0.60 -23.62 17.03
CA ASN A 154 0.66 -22.24 16.59
C ASN A 154 0.99 -22.14 15.09
N LEU A 155 1.88 -22.99 14.57
CA LEU A 155 2.18 -23.05 13.14
C LEU A 155 0.94 -23.47 12.30
N GLN A 156 0.19 -24.47 12.74
CA GLN A 156 -1.07 -24.88 12.10
C GLN A 156 -2.10 -23.73 12.09
N LEU A 157 -2.23 -23.02 13.21
CA LEU A 157 -3.10 -21.86 13.32
C LEU A 157 -2.66 -20.72 12.40
N ALA A 158 -1.35 -20.47 12.28
CA ALA A 158 -0.81 -19.45 11.37
C ALA A 158 -1.09 -19.80 9.90
N ARG A 159 -0.90 -21.06 9.50
CA ARG A 159 -1.23 -21.53 8.13
C ARG A 159 -2.72 -21.39 7.82
N LYS A 160 -3.60 -21.76 8.76
CA LYS A 160 -5.04 -21.55 8.61
C LYS A 160 -5.37 -20.06 8.50
N LEU A 161 -4.81 -19.24 9.38
CA LEU A 161 -4.99 -17.79 9.37
C LEU A 161 -4.53 -17.16 8.05
N TYR A 162 -3.44 -17.65 7.47
CA TYR A 162 -2.96 -17.22 6.16
C TYR A 162 -3.97 -17.51 5.05
N HIS A 163 -4.53 -18.73 5.03
CA HIS A 163 -5.62 -19.07 4.12
C HIS A 163 -6.84 -18.15 4.30
N ASP A 164 -7.29 -17.97 5.55
CA ASP A 164 -8.47 -17.15 5.85
C ASP A 164 -8.26 -15.67 5.48
N SER A 165 -7.04 -15.14 5.71
CA SER A 165 -6.67 -13.77 5.35
C SER A 165 -6.58 -13.56 3.84
N ARG A 166 -6.11 -14.56 3.08
CA ARG A 166 -6.15 -14.53 1.61
C ARG A 166 -7.57 -14.54 1.08
N PHE A 167 -8.43 -15.37 1.64
CA PHE A 167 -9.85 -15.40 1.27
C PHE A 167 -10.52 -14.05 1.54
N LEU A 168 -10.25 -13.45 2.71
CA LEU A 168 -10.71 -12.09 3.04
C LEU A 168 -10.21 -11.07 2.00
N PHE A 169 -8.91 -11.06 1.71
CA PHE A 169 -8.33 -10.18 0.70
C PHE A 169 -9.01 -10.32 -0.67
N HIS A 170 -9.22 -11.56 -1.12
CA HIS A 170 -9.89 -11.85 -2.38
C HIS A 170 -11.35 -11.38 -2.38
N SER A 171 -12.10 -11.64 -1.32
CA SER A 171 -13.52 -11.25 -1.22
C SER A 171 -13.70 -9.72 -1.19
N MET A 172 -12.80 -8.99 -0.54
CA MET A 172 -12.78 -7.52 -0.56
C MET A 172 -12.54 -6.97 -1.96
N ARG A 173 -11.70 -7.64 -2.76
CA ARG A 173 -11.41 -7.24 -4.14
C ARG A 173 -12.56 -7.54 -5.09
N SER A 174 -13.15 -8.72 -4.98
CA SER A 174 -14.14 -9.22 -5.95
C SER A 174 -15.55 -8.64 -5.75
N ASN A 175 -15.78 -7.84 -4.71
CA ASN A 175 -17.08 -7.22 -4.42
C ASN A 175 -17.08 -5.69 -4.67
N PRO A 176 -17.26 -5.23 -5.91
CA PRO A 176 -17.30 -3.80 -6.24
C PRO A 176 -18.52 -3.05 -5.70
N ALA A 177 -19.54 -3.77 -5.19
CA ALA A 177 -20.70 -3.16 -4.55
C ALA A 177 -20.42 -2.68 -3.12
N GLY A 178 -19.35 -3.18 -2.49
CA GLY A 178 -18.88 -2.71 -1.19
C GLY A 178 -17.99 -1.47 -1.35
N ARG A 179 -18.21 -0.43 -0.54
CA ARG A 179 -17.28 0.71 -0.42
C ARG A 179 -16.01 0.28 0.31
N VAL A 180 -15.16 -0.52 -0.34
CA VAL A 180 -13.83 -0.88 0.18
C VAL A 180 -12.84 0.18 -0.29
N SER A 181 -12.16 0.84 0.64
CA SER A 181 -11.14 1.84 0.29
C SER A 181 -9.81 1.17 -0.08
N GLU A 182 -8.97 1.86 -0.84
CA GLU A 182 -7.61 1.39 -1.15
C GLU A 182 -6.79 1.16 0.13
N SER A 183 -7.00 1.99 1.15
CA SER A 183 -6.41 1.84 2.47
C SER A 183 -6.80 0.51 3.12
N ASP A 184 -8.03 0.05 2.95
CA ASP A 184 -8.49 -1.24 3.52
C ASP A 184 -7.79 -2.41 2.85
N ILE A 185 -7.66 -2.35 1.52
CA ILE A 185 -6.95 -3.36 0.74
C ILE A 185 -5.48 -3.39 1.16
N TYR A 186 -4.86 -2.22 1.33
CA TYR A 186 -3.49 -2.08 1.83
C TYR A 186 -3.32 -2.73 3.21
N ILE A 187 -4.23 -2.47 4.14
CA ILE A 187 -4.17 -3.00 5.51
C ILE A 187 -4.23 -4.54 5.52
N ILE A 188 -5.12 -5.13 4.72
CA ILE A 188 -5.18 -6.60 4.63
C ILE A 188 -3.97 -7.17 3.87
N TYR A 189 -3.45 -6.45 2.88
CA TYR A 189 -2.21 -6.83 2.21
C TYR A 189 -1.02 -6.89 3.19
N ILE A 190 -0.79 -5.85 4.00
CA ILE A 190 0.30 -5.87 4.99
C ILE A 190 0.07 -6.93 6.08
N LEU A 191 -1.18 -7.18 6.48
CA LEU A 191 -1.52 -8.25 7.42
C LEU A 191 -1.06 -9.62 6.89
N ASN A 192 -1.33 -9.91 5.62
CA ASN A 192 -0.86 -11.14 4.97
C ASN A 192 0.67 -11.24 5.00
N LEU A 193 1.40 -10.14 4.76
CA LEU A 193 2.87 -10.14 4.85
C LEU A 193 3.37 -10.44 6.27
N PHE A 194 2.73 -9.88 7.31
CA PHE A 194 3.06 -10.19 8.70
C PHE A 194 2.75 -11.65 9.05
N ILE A 195 1.64 -12.21 8.56
CA ILE A 195 1.32 -13.64 8.75
C ILE A 195 2.37 -14.54 8.09
N ILE A 196 2.78 -14.24 6.85
CA ILE A 196 3.87 -14.96 6.17
C ILE A 196 5.15 -14.91 7.01
N ARG A 197 5.51 -13.71 7.50
CA ARG A 197 6.70 -13.52 8.35
C ARG A 197 6.61 -14.30 9.66
N ALA A 198 5.44 -14.34 10.27
CA ALA A 198 5.16 -15.17 11.43
C ALA A 198 5.38 -16.66 11.18
N ILE A 199 4.88 -17.18 10.06
CA ILE A 199 5.08 -18.60 9.67
C ILE A 199 6.57 -18.89 9.51
N VAL A 200 7.29 -18.04 8.80
CA VAL A 200 8.74 -18.19 8.57
C VAL A 200 9.51 -18.12 9.90
N TYR A 201 9.17 -17.16 10.76
CA TYR A 201 9.76 -17.03 12.10
C TYR A 201 9.53 -18.30 12.92
N TYR A 202 8.27 -18.75 13.08
CA TYR A 202 7.97 -19.95 13.88
C TYR A 202 8.70 -21.18 13.37
N THR A 203 8.71 -21.37 12.05
CA THR A 203 9.33 -22.56 11.46
C THR A 203 10.85 -22.56 11.66
N LYS A 204 11.50 -21.40 11.57
CA LYS A 204 12.95 -21.26 11.84
C LYS A 204 13.28 -21.34 13.33
N PHE A 205 12.55 -20.61 14.17
CA PHE A 205 12.81 -20.50 15.61
C PHE A 205 12.58 -21.83 16.33
N PHE A 206 11.52 -22.56 15.98
CA PHE A 206 11.22 -23.88 16.54
C PHE A 206 11.78 -25.04 15.70
N GLN A 207 12.66 -24.78 14.72
CA GLN A 207 13.23 -25.81 13.85
C GLN A 207 13.86 -26.99 14.61
N PRO A 208 14.53 -26.83 15.76
CA PRO A 208 15.04 -27.97 16.52
C PRO A 208 13.95 -28.93 17.05
N TYR A 209 12.71 -28.46 17.14
CA TYR A 209 11.56 -29.21 17.64
C TYR A 209 10.66 -29.69 16.51
N LEU A 210 10.54 -28.91 15.44
CA LEU A 210 9.71 -29.21 14.29
C LEU A 210 10.46 -30.15 13.33
N LYS A 211 9.81 -31.23 12.90
CA LYS A 211 10.33 -32.14 11.86
C LYS A 211 9.93 -31.69 10.45
N GLU A 212 9.66 -30.40 10.26
CA GLU A 212 9.21 -29.83 9.00
C GLU A 212 10.32 -29.01 8.36
N THR A 213 10.48 -29.15 7.04
CA THR A 213 11.38 -28.30 6.28
C THR A 213 10.83 -26.87 6.25
N PRO A 214 11.62 -25.84 6.57
CA PRO A 214 11.16 -24.46 6.50
C PRO A 214 10.66 -24.09 5.11
N GLU A 215 9.38 -23.73 5.03
CA GLU A 215 8.86 -23.10 3.81
C GLU A 215 9.61 -21.79 3.57
N SER A 216 10.06 -21.59 2.33
CA SER A 216 10.76 -20.35 2.00
C SER A 216 9.77 -19.18 2.03
N GLU A 217 10.20 -18.04 2.57
CA GLU A 217 9.39 -16.82 2.56
C GLU A 217 8.97 -16.45 1.13
N GLN A 218 9.87 -16.65 0.17
CA GLN A 218 9.61 -16.38 -1.23
C GLN A 218 8.50 -17.26 -1.79
N ALA A 219 8.47 -18.56 -1.48
CA ALA A 219 7.39 -19.45 -1.92
C ALA A 219 6.02 -19.04 -1.35
N LEU A 220 5.97 -18.64 -0.07
CA LEU A 220 4.75 -18.11 0.55
C LEU A 220 4.31 -16.81 -0.11
N ARG A 221 5.25 -15.89 -0.35
CA ARG A 221 5.00 -14.63 -1.07
C ARG A 221 4.55 -14.87 -2.50
N ASP A 222 5.14 -15.83 -3.21
CA ASP A 222 4.78 -16.16 -4.58
C ASP A 222 3.37 -16.74 -4.65
N SER A 223 3.04 -17.63 -3.71
CA SER A 223 1.67 -18.15 -3.56
C SER A 223 0.66 -17.03 -3.28
N PHE A 224 1.04 -15.99 -2.52
CA PHE A 224 0.20 -14.80 -2.35
C PHE A 224 0.14 -13.97 -3.65
N ASN A 225 1.29 -13.69 -4.26
CA ASN A 225 1.47 -12.82 -5.42
C ASN A 225 0.76 -13.34 -6.68
N GLN A 226 0.58 -14.66 -6.81
CA GLN A 226 -0.25 -15.25 -7.87
C GLN A 226 -1.70 -14.72 -7.83
N GLU A 227 -2.18 -14.26 -6.68
CA GLU A 227 -3.56 -13.80 -6.46
C GLU A 227 -3.69 -12.27 -6.38
N ILE A 228 -2.58 -11.53 -6.28
CA ILE A 228 -2.57 -10.07 -6.09
C ILE A 228 -2.73 -9.31 -7.42
N PRO A 229 -3.58 -8.26 -7.50
CA PRO A 229 -3.63 -7.35 -8.65
C PRO A 229 -2.28 -6.68 -8.93
N ARG A 230 -1.96 -6.42 -10.20
CA ARG A 230 -0.68 -5.78 -10.59
C ARG A 230 -0.40 -4.46 -9.87
N ALA A 231 -1.43 -3.67 -9.55
CA ALA A 231 -1.28 -2.39 -8.85
C ALA A 231 -0.53 -2.51 -7.52
N LEU A 232 -0.78 -3.55 -6.72
CA LEU A 232 -0.11 -3.77 -5.42
C LEU A 232 1.20 -4.56 -5.52
N LYS A 233 1.50 -5.14 -6.70
CA LYS A 233 2.83 -5.69 -7.01
C LYS A 233 3.88 -4.58 -7.18
N TYR A 234 3.42 -3.36 -7.45
CA TYR A 234 4.25 -2.19 -7.75
C TYR A 234 3.86 -1.02 -6.85
N PRO A 235 4.36 -0.99 -5.60
CA PRO A 235 3.94 -0.02 -4.58
C PRO A 235 4.14 1.45 -4.97
N PHE A 236 5.06 1.72 -5.90
CA PHE A 236 5.32 3.03 -6.47
C PHE A 236 4.15 3.58 -7.32
N LEU A 237 3.23 2.73 -7.79
CA LEU A 237 2.00 3.17 -8.47
C LEU A 237 0.98 3.82 -7.51
N TYR A 238 1.18 3.67 -6.20
CA TYR A 238 0.32 4.24 -5.14
C TYR A 238 0.94 5.45 -4.42
N GLN A 239 2.11 5.93 -4.86
CA GLN A 239 2.48 7.32 -4.56
C GLN A 239 1.56 8.23 -5.38
N GLN A 240 0.31 8.40 -4.92
CA GLN A 240 -0.45 9.59 -5.26
C GLN A 240 0.35 10.76 -4.69
N GLU A 241 1.10 11.45 -5.53
CA GLU A 241 1.40 12.86 -5.27
C GLU A 241 0.07 13.54 -4.94
N GLN A 242 -0.01 14.21 -3.79
CA GLN A 242 -1.12 15.12 -3.56
C GLN A 242 -1.11 16.12 -4.71
N GLU A 243 -2.17 16.12 -5.53
CA GLU A 243 -2.33 17.18 -6.53
C GLU A 243 -2.22 18.54 -5.81
N PRO A 244 -1.28 19.42 -6.20
CA PRO A 244 -1.04 20.68 -5.49
C PRO A 244 -2.20 21.68 -5.58
N TYR A 245 -3.33 21.35 -6.21
CA TYR A 245 -4.37 22.31 -6.57
C TYR A 245 -5.78 21.78 -6.32
N LYS A 246 -6.16 21.54 -5.06
CA LYS A 246 -7.56 21.77 -4.65
C LYS A 246 -7.72 23.24 -4.30
N THR A 247 -7.78 24.08 -5.34
CA THR A 247 -8.34 25.43 -5.20
C THR A 247 -9.78 25.30 -4.75
N ARG A 248 -10.05 25.88 -3.58
CA ARG A 248 -11.39 26.14 -3.06
C ARG A 248 -12.22 26.86 -4.13
N TYR A 249 -13.28 26.23 -4.61
CA TYR A 249 -14.45 26.95 -5.10
C TYR A 249 -15.71 26.34 -4.48
N ASN A 250 -16.23 27.08 -3.49
CA ASN A 250 -17.65 27.07 -3.17
C ASN A 250 -18.40 27.67 -4.35
N PHE A 251 -19.34 26.92 -4.95
CA PHE A 251 -20.54 27.50 -5.55
C PHE A 251 -21.68 26.48 -5.53
N GLY A 252 -22.78 26.88 -4.88
CA GLY A 252 -24.14 26.64 -5.35
C GLY A 252 -24.76 25.27 -5.08
N GLU A 253 -25.69 25.25 -4.14
CA GLU A 253 -26.79 24.30 -4.11
C GLU A 253 -27.48 24.18 -5.49
N LYS A 254 -27.53 22.98 -6.07
CA LYS A 254 -28.75 22.25 -6.50
C LYS A 254 -28.48 21.24 -7.62
N LYS A 255 -29.26 20.15 -7.48
CA LYS A 255 -29.60 19.08 -8.43
C LYS A 255 -28.58 17.95 -8.59
N ILE A 256 -28.95 16.86 -7.91
CA ILE A 256 -28.84 15.48 -8.34
C ILE A 256 -28.95 15.41 -9.87
N VAL A 257 -27.82 15.17 -10.53
CA VAL A 257 -27.77 14.61 -11.87
C VAL A 257 -27.14 13.24 -11.69
N HIS A 258 -27.89 12.21 -12.05
CA HIS A 258 -27.37 10.87 -12.21
C HIS A 258 -26.31 10.91 -13.31
N ASP A 259 -25.04 10.96 -12.94
CA ASP A 259 -23.98 10.57 -13.86
C ASP A 259 -24.08 9.06 -14.01
N VAL A 260 -24.74 8.67 -15.10
CA VAL A 260 -24.64 7.37 -15.72
C VAL A 260 -23.15 7.12 -15.93
N VAL A 261 -22.58 6.25 -15.09
CA VAL A 261 -21.22 5.75 -15.27
C VAL A 261 -21.19 5.04 -16.62
N SER A 262 -20.56 5.71 -17.56
CA SER A 262 -20.34 5.27 -18.92
C SER A 262 -19.63 3.91 -18.93
N PRO A 263 -20.04 2.93 -19.77
CA PRO A 263 -19.54 1.55 -19.78
C PRO A 263 -18.08 1.37 -20.25
N TYR A 264 -17.27 2.44 -20.28
CA TYR A 264 -15.93 2.44 -20.86
C TYR A 264 -14.82 2.03 -19.88
N THR A 265 -15.09 1.92 -18.57
CA THR A 265 -14.10 1.44 -17.58
C THR A 265 -13.87 -0.07 -17.65
N ASN A 266 -14.84 -0.85 -18.13
CA ASN A 266 -14.68 -2.30 -18.28
C ASN A 266 -13.82 -2.69 -19.50
N LYS A 267 -13.87 -1.94 -20.61
CA LYS A 267 -13.05 -2.22 -21.80
C LYS A 267 -11.56 -1.99 -21.58
N LEU A 268 -11.19 -0.98 -20.81
CA LEU A 268 -9.79 -0.65 -20.55
C LEU A 268 -9.07 -1.78 -19.77
N ASN A 269 -9.77 -2.40 -18.81
CA ASN A 269 -9.23 -3.51 -18.04
C ASN A 269 -9.06 -4.81 -18.85
N GLU A 270 -9.94 -5.07 -19.83
CA GLU A 270 -9.81 -6.20 -20.74
C GLU A 270 -8.72 -5.99 -21.81
N GLU A 271 -8.50 -4.75 -22.26
CA GLU A 271 -7.45 -4.42 -23.22
C GLU A 271 -6.06 -4.45 -22.57
N ILE A 272 -5.91 -3.94 -21.34
CA ILE A 272 -4.65 -4.01 -20.58
C ILE A 272 -4.27 -5.46 -20.24
N ALA A 273 -5.26 -6.34 -20.05
CA ALA A 273 -5.04 -7.77 -19.79
C ALA A 273 -4.43 -8.53 -20.99
N LYS A 274 -4.57 -7.99 -22.21
CA LYS A 274 -4.03 -8.58 -23.44
C LYS A 274 -2.60 -8.16 -23.75
N ILE A 275 -2.03 -7.21 -23.00
CA ILE A 275 -0.69 -6.69 -23.24
C ILE A 275 0.36 -7.73 -22.74
N PRO A 276 1.25 -8.21 -23.63
CA PRO A 276 2.35 -9.10 -23.26
C PRO A 276 3.23 -8.55 -22.12
N VAL A 277 3.81 -9.45 -21.32
CA VAL A 277 4.67 -9.07 -20.18
C VAL A 277 5.90 -8.28 -20.62
N GLN A 278 6.42 -8.54 -21.82
CA GLN A 278 7.56 -7.81 -22.37
C GLN A 278 7.21 -6.34 -22.68
N ASP A 279 6.08 -6.12 -23.34
CA ASP A 279 5.59 -4.77 -23.68
C ASP A 279 5.29 -3.93 -22.42
N LEU A 280 4.95 -4.58 -21.30
CA LEU A 280 4.82 -3.92 -20.00
C LEU A 280 6.15 -3.49 -19.42
N TRP A 281 7.21 -4.28 -19.58
CA TRP A 281 8.56 -3.85 -19.22
C TRP A 281 9.01 -2.68 -20.07
N ASP A 282 8.70 -2.69 -21.36
CA ASP A 282 9.00 -1.58 -22.25
C ASP A 282 8.23 -0.31 -21.87
N LEU A 283 6.96 -0.44 -21.45
CA LEU A 283 6.18 0.67 -20.88
C LEU A 283 6.75 1.20 -19.55
N VAL A 284 7.25 0.33 -18.68
CA VAL A 284 7.93 0.73 -17.44
C VAL A 284 9.24 1.46 -17.75
N ASN A 285 10.02 0.96 -18.70
CA ASN A 285 11.24 1.60 -19.15
C ASN A 285 10.95 2.97 -19.78
N LEU A 286 9.88 3.09 -20.57
CA LEU A 286 9.39 4.37 -21.09
C LEU A 286 8.99 5.33 -19.96
N TYR A 287 8.36 4.83 -18.90
CA TYR A 287 7.99 5.65 -17.74
C TYR A 287 9.20 6.20 -16.98
N ASN A 288 10.25 5.40 -16.83
CA ASN A 288 11.47 5.79 -16.12
C ASN A 288 12.27 6.89 -16.83
N ILE A 289 12.04 7.12 -18.12
CA ILE A 289 12.68 8.18 -18.89
C ILE A 289 11.76 9.40 -19.07
N ARG A 290 10.62 9.47 -18.35
CA ARG A 290 9.77 10.66 -18.37
C ARG A 290 10.55 11.89 -17.90
N GLY A 291 10.44 13.00 -18.64
CA GLY A 291 11.17 14.23 -18.33
C GLY A 291 12.70 14.10 -18.41
N CYS A 292 13.23 13.10 -19.13
CA CYS A 292 14.68 12.90 -19.26
C CYS A 292 15.38 13.98 -20.10
N LEU A 293 14.63 14.81 -20.83
CA LEU A 293 15.14 15.91 -21.63
C LEU A 293 14.79 17.24 -20.95
N GLN A 294 15.79 18.08 -20.68
CA GLN A 294 15.54 19.45 -20.25
C GLN A 294 15.74 20.38 -21.45
N ILE A 295 14.70 21.13 -21.81
CA ILE A 295 14.79 22.18 -22.81
C ILE A 295 15.33 23.43 -22.13
N THR A 296 16.58 23.76 -22.41
CA THR A 296 17.28 24.92 -21.82
C THR A 296 16.92 26.24 -22.48
N GLU A 297 16.29 26.20 -23.65
CA GLU A 297 15.80 27.38 -24.37
C GLU A 297 14.27 27.48 -24.35
N ASN A 298 13.70 28.50 -25.00
CA ASN A 298 12.26 28.60 -25.15
C ASN A 298 11.72 27.41 -25.96
N THR A 299 10.67 26.78 -25.45
CA THR A 299 9.98 25.62 -26.07
C THR A 299 9.58 25.83 -27.53
N ASN A 300 9.35 27.08 -27.94
CA ASN A 300 9.00 27.43 -29.32
C ASN A 300 10.18 27.31 -30.31
N VAL A 301 11.43 27.36 -29.85
CA VAL A 301 12.63 27.12 -30.69
C VAL A 301 12.68 25.66 -31.09
N LEU A 302 12.59 24.74 -30.12
CA LEU A 302 12.53 23.30 -30.38
C LEU A 302 11.34 22.94 -31.27
N ALA A 303 10.16 23.50 -31.00
CA ALA A 303 8.99 23.27 -31.84
C ALA A 303 9.16 23.80 -33.27
N GLY A 304 9.92 24.90 -33.46
CA GLY A 304 10.28 25.42 -34.78
C GLY A 304 11.14 24.45 -35.59
N GLU A 305 12.16 23.87 -34.94
CA GLU A 305 13.02 22.85 -35.55
C GLU A 305 12.25 21.59 -35.94
N VAL A 306 11.38 21.11 -35.04
CA VAL A 306 10.49 19.97 -35.31
C VAL A 306 9.56 20.27 -36.48
N PHE A 307 9.01 21.48 -36.57
CA PHE A 307 8.16 21.88 -37.70
C PHE A 307 8.93 21.87 -39.01
N ARG A 308 10.15 22.42 -39.03
CA ARG A 308 11.01 22.43 -40.22
C ARG A 308 11.30 21.02 -40.71
N MET A 309 11.72 20.13 -39.82
CA MET A 309 11.98 18.72 -40.17
C MET A 309 10.76 18.03 -40.79
N THR A 310 9.55 18.46 -40.42
CA THR A 310 8.31 17.77 -40.78
C THR A 310 7.57 18.38 -41.97
N ASN A 311 7.89 19.63 -42.35
CA ASN A 311 7.15 20.37 -43.36
C ASN A 311 8.03 21.01 -44.44
N GLU A 312 9.32 21.26 -44.19
CA GLU A 312 10.19 21.86 -45.22
C GLU A 312 10.67 20.78 -46.20
N PRO A 313 10.36 20.91 -47.51
CA PRO A 313 10.82 19.97 -48.50
C PRO A 313 12.34 20.08 -48.67
N ARG A 314 13.02 18.93 -48.71
CA ARG A 314 14.43 18.86 -49.11
C ARG A 314 14.58 18.87 -50.64
N GLU A 315 15.82 18.84 -51.12
CA GLU A 315 16.14 18.68 -52.55
C GLU A 315 15.45 17.47 -53.20
N SER A 316 15.09 16.45 -52.41
CA SER A 316 14.31 15.28 -52.82
C SER A 316 12.80 15.52 -52.95
N GLY A 317 12.30 16.72 -52.65
CA GLY A 317 10.88 17.09 -52.71
C GLY A 317 10.02 16.60 -51.53
N SER A 318 10.61 15.89 -50.55
CA SER A 318 9.91 15.38 -49.36
C SER A 318 10.50 15.96 -48.05
N PRO A 319 9.70 16.08 -46.98
CA PRO A 319 10.20 16.48 -45.67
C PRO A 319 11.14 15.44 -45.07
N LEU A 320 11.95 15.85 -44.10
CA LEU A 320 12.91 14.95 -43.42
C LEU A 320 12.20 13.89 -42.57
N VAL A 321 11.09 14.27 -41.92
CA VAL A 321 10.33 13.40 -41.01
C VAL A 321 8.85 13.47 -41.37
N ILE A 322 8.20 12.32 -41.52
CA ILE A 322 6.74 12.24 -41.69
C ILE A 322 6.13 11.85 -40.34
N CYS A 323 5.31 12.71 -39.77
CA CYS A 323 4.70 12.45 -38.47
C CYS A 323 3.36 13.17 -38.29
N ASP A 324 2.62 12.74 -37.27
CA ASP A 324 1.35 13.33 -36.83
C ASP A 324 1.63 14.34 -35.69
N ASN A 325 1.41 15.64 -35.94
CA ASN A 325 1.76 16.74 -35.03
C ASN A 325 1.21 16.57 -33.59
N PRO A 326 -0.08 16.19 -33.40
CA PRO A 326 -0.60 15.77 -32.10
C PRO A 326 0.23 14.68 -31.40
N LYS A 327 0.65 13.63 -32.11
CA LYS A 327 1.44 12.53 -31.52
C LYS A 327 2.84 12.98 -31.14
N VAL A 328 3.47 13.80 -31.99
CA VAL A 328 4.79 14.39 -31.69
C VAL A 328 4.72 15.28 -30.46
N SER A 329 3.66 16.07 -30.32
CA SER A 329 3.46 16.92 -29.14
C SER A 329 3.36 16.10 -27.86
N LYS A 330 2.68 14.96 -27.89
CA LYS A 330 2.60 14.02 -26.75
C LYS A 330 3.96 13.45 -26.39
N VAL A 331 4.75 13.04 -27.38
CA VAL A 331 6.11 12.52 -27.18
C VAL A 331 6.98 13.56 -26.47
N PHE A 332 7.04 14.79 -27.01
CA PHE A 332 7.86 15.84 -26.40
C PHE A 332 7.36 16.26 -25.02
N SER A 333 6.05 16.34 -24.81
CA SER A 333 5.47 16.66 -23.49
C SER A 333 5.77 15.60 -22.44
N TYR A 334 5.91 14.35 -22.87
CA TYR A 334 6.21 13.24 -21.98
C TYR A 334 7.69 13.17 -21.60
N PHE A 335 8.58 13.31 -22.57
CA PHE A 335 10.03 13.19 -22.33
C PHE A 335 10.70 14.49 -21.92
N SER A 336 10.05 15.65 -22.06
CA SER A 336 10.74 16.94 -21.91
C SER A 336 10.16 17.82 -20.80
N THR A 337 11.05 18.52 -20.09
CA THR A 337 10.73 19.63 -19.19
C THR A 337 11.24 20.95 -19.75
N ASP A 338 10.68 22.07 -19.31
CA ASP A 338 11.19 23.41 -19.61
C ASP A 338 12.44 23.75 -18.78
N GLN A 339 12.99 24.95 -19.01
CA GLN A 339 14.17 25.46 -18.31
C GLN A 339 13.99 25.56 -16.79
N TYR A 340 12.75 25.56 -16.30
CA TYR A 340 12.40 25.61 -14.88
C TYR A 340 12.06 24.23 -14.29
N GLY A 341 12.16 23.16 -15.10
CA GLY A 341 11.86 21.79 -14.69
C GLY A 341 10.38 21.43 -14.74
N ASN A 342 9.51 22.28 -15.29
CA ASN A 342 8.09 21.96 -15.44
C ASN A 342 7.86 21.11 -16.70
N PRO A 343 6.92 20.16 -16.68
CA PRO A 343 6.56 19.41 -17.88
C PRO A 343 6.14 20.33 -19.02
N VAL A 344 6.63 20.05 -20.24
CA VAL A 344 6.21 20.79 -21.43
C VAL A 344 4.72 20.58 -21.67
N ASN A 345 3.98 21.67 -21.86
CA ASN A 345 2.55 21.62 -22.10
C ASN A 345 2.23 21.16 -23.55
N GLU A 346 1.50 20.06 -23.68
CA GLU A 346 1.12 19.46 -24.97
C GLU A 346 0.38 20.43 -25.88
N ASN A 347 -0.59 21.17 -25.36
CA ASN A 347 -1.40 22.10 -26.15
C ASN A 347 -0.56 23.26 -26.65
N THR A 348 0.34 23.77 -25.80
CA THR A 348 1.27 24.83 -26.15
C THR A 348 2.22 24.37 -27.26
N PHE A 349 2.85 23.20 -27.10
CA PHE A 349 3.76 22.64 -28.10
C PHE A 349 3.05 22.37 -29.43
N ASN A 350 1.87 21.74 -29.40
CA ASN A 350 1.07 21.49 -30.59
C ASN A 350 0.63 22.79 -31.29
N SER A 351 0.30 23.83 -30.52
CA SER A 351 -0.01 25.14 -31.08
C SER A 351 1.19 25.72 -31.85
N TYR A 352 2.41 25.50 -31.36
CA TYR A 352 3.63 25.90 -32.05
C TYR A 352 3.91 25.04 -33.28
N LEU A 353 3.36 23.84 -33.44
CA LEU A 353 3.49 23.05 -34.66
C LEU A 353 2.49 23.43 -35.77
N LYS A 354 1.53 24.33 -35.51
CA LYS A 354 0.56 24.78 -36.53
C LYS A 354 1.17 25.76 -37.55
N PRO A 355 0.96 25.56 -38.87
CA PRO A 355 1.49 26.44 -39.91
C PRO A 355 1.13 27.92 -39.75
N SER A 356 -0.04 28.22 -39.17
CA SER A 356 -0.53 29.59 -38.96
C SER A 356 0.19 30.37 -37.85
N ASN A 357 1.07 29.73 -37.08
CA ASN A 357 1.73 30.33 -35.91
C ASN A 357 3.21 30.66 -36.14
N THR A 358 3.59 31.06 -37.35
CA THR A 358 4.97 31.47 -37.71
C THR A 358 5.51 32.59 -36.82
N ILE A 359 4.68 33.56 -36.41
CA ILE A 359 5.06 34.68 -35.53
C ILE A 359 5.57 34.20 -34.15
N LYS A 360 5.11 33.02 -33.69
CA LYS A 360 5.49 32.47 -32.39
C LYS A 360 6.77 31.63 -32.44
N ARG A 361 7.38 31.45 -33.63
CA ARG A 361 8.57 30.62 -33.86
C ARG A 361 9.75 31.53 -34.22
N PRO A 362 10.82 31.57 -33.41
CA PRO A 362 12.01 32.36 -33.74
C PRO A 362 12.66 31.83 -35.03
N GLY A 363 13.06 32.72 -35.93
CA GLY A 363 13.90 32.36 -37.09
C GLY A 363 13.19 31.78 -38.33
N ILE A 364 11.86 31.59 -38.31
CA ILE A 364 11.12 31.14 -39.50
C ILE A 364 10.65 32.37 -40.30
N SER A 365 11.34 32.68 -41.40
CA SER A 365 10.83 33.63 -42.38
C SER A 365 9.48 33.12 -42.89
N PRO A 366 8.42 33.96 -42.96
CA PRO A 366 7.19 33.54 -43.60
C PRO A 366 7.55 33.10 -45.01
N PHE A 367 7.23 31.84 -45.34
CA PHE A 367 7.40 31.29 -46.69
C PHE A 367 6.96 32.33 -47.71
N SER A 368 7.82 32.57 -48.70
CA SER A 368 7.52 33.42 -49.85
C SER A 368 6.13 33.06 -50.35
N LYS A 369 5.17 33.99 -50.19
CA LYS A 369 3.89 33.86 -50.86
C LYS A 369 4.20 33.68 -52.33
N ASP A 370 3.81 32.54 -52.90
CA ASP A 370 3.75 32.40 -54.35
C ASP A 370 3.02 33.63 -54.89
N PRO A 371 3.56 34.29 -55.95
CA PRO A 371 2.94 35.48 -56.49
C PRO A 371 1.51 35.11 -56.90
N LYS A 372 0.54 35.79 -56.27
CA LYS A 372 -0.85 35.74 -56.72
C LYS A 372 -0.82 36.01 -58.23
N LYS A 373 -1.30 35.05 -59.02
CA LYS A 373 -1.70 35.30 -60.41
C LYS A 373 -2.62 36.51 -60.39
N GLU A 374 -2.10 37.66 -60.82
CA GLU A 374 -2.91 38.74 -61.36
C GLU A 374 -3.73 38.12 -62.49
N LYS A 375 -5.02 37.90 -62.23
CA LYS A 375 -5.98 37.87 -63.31
C LYS A 375 -6.04 39.31 -63.80
N GLY A 376 -5.39 39.56 -64.93
CA GLY A 376 -5.58 40.77 -65.70
C GLY A 376 -7.08 40.98 -65.96
N GLU A 377 -7.52 42.18 -65.63
CA GLU A 377 -8.56 42.87 -66.37
C GLU A 377 -8.04 43.19 -67.78
N ASP A 378 -8.98 43.36 -68.71
CA ASP A 378 -8.87 43.76 -70.13
C ASP A 378 -8.43 42.63 -71.11
N GLU A 379 -9.17 42.25 -72.15
CA GLU A 379 -10.21 42.89 -72.98
C GLU A 379 -11.48 42.03 -73.16
#